data_AF-X1P2V1-F1
#
_entry.id   AF-X1P2V1-F1
#
_cell.length_a   1.000
_cell.length_b   1.000
_cell.length_c   1.000
_cell.angle_alpha   90.00
_cell.angle_beta   90.00
_cell.angle_gamma   90.00
#
_symmetry.space_group_name_H-M   'P 1'
#
loop_
_entity.id
_entity.type
_entity.pdbx_description
1 polymer ?
#
loop_
_entity_poly.entity_id
_entity_poly.type
_entity_poly.pdbx_seq_one_letter_code
_entity_poly.pdbx_strand_id
1 'polypeptide(L)' 'MGKMDEYFAKHSTCNALTHLSMGLGIAWLVSLAWYYSIVALVLGIVFLVGVIADIIYVYSASRKIEV' A
#
# COMPACT_ATOMS: atom_id res chain seq x y z
N MET A 1 -15.13 2.73 15.47
CA MET A 1 -14.45 2.46 14.18
C MET A 1 -13.81 3.77 13.74
N GLY A 2 -12.53 3.80 13.39
CA GLY A 2 -11.92 5.02 12.85
C GLY A 2 -12.48 5.35 11.46
N LYS A 3 -12.47 6.63 11.07
CA LYS A 3 -12.99 7.05 9.74
C LYS A 3 -12.27 6.34 8.57
N MET A 4 -10.98 6.06 8.73
CA MET A 4 -10.21 5.27 7.76
C MET A 4 -10.67 3.80 7.72
N ASP A 5 -10.97 3.20 8.87
CA ASP A 5 -11.51 1.83 8.94
C ASP A 5 -12.88 1.73 8.26
N GLU A 6 -13.72 2.75 8.39
CA GLU A 6 -15.01 2.81 7.70
C GLU A 6 -14.84 2.96 6.18
N TYR A 7 -13.86 3.76 5.74
CA TYR A 7 -13.51 3.88 4.32
C TYR A 7 -12.97 2.55 3.75
N PHE A 8 -12.10 1.87 4.49
CA PHE A 8 -11.57 0.56 4.13
C PHE A 8 -12.63 -0.54 4.17
N ALA A 9 -13.59 -0.48 5.10
CA ALA A 9 -14.73 -1.39 5.15
C ALA A 9 -15.66 -1.18 3.94
N LYS A 10 -15.89 0.08 3.55
CA LYS A 10 -16.69 0.44 2.37
C LYS A 10 -15.97 0.14 1.05
N HIS A 11 -14.64 0.24 1.03
CA HIS A 11 -13.78 -0.05 -0.11
C HIS A 11 -12.84 -1.21 0.20
N SER A 12 -13.42 -2.38 0.51
CA SER A 12 -12.70 -3.61 0.88
C SER A 12 -11.64 -4.03 -0.16
N THR A 13 -11.91 -3.81 -1.45
CA THR A 13 -10.96 -4.05 -2.53
C THR A 13 -9.71 -3.17 -2.43
N CYS A 14 -9.85 -1.91 -2.00
CA CYS A 14 -8.73 -1.00 -1.76
C CYS A 14 -7.87 -1.54 -0.63
N ASN A 15 -8.48 -1.87 0.52
CA ASN A 15 -7.79 -2.44 1.67
C ASN A 15 -7.00 -3.72 1.32
N ALA A 16 -7.64 -4.63 0.59
CA ALA A 16 -6.99 -5.87 0.13
C ALA A 16 -5.81 -5.58 -0.80
N LEU A 17 -5.96 -4.62 -1.72
CA LEU A 17 -4.90 -4.23 -2.65
C LEU A 17 -3.72 -3.58 -1.92
N THR A 18 -3.97 -2.71 -0.93
CA THR A 18 -2.93 -2.09 -0.09
C THR A 18 -2.13 -3.16 0.67
N HIS A 19 -2.81 -4.14 1.27
CA HIS A 19 -2.14 -5.23 1.98
C HIS A 19 -1.33 -6.15 1.06
N LEU A 20 -1.88 -6.52 -0.11
CA LEU A 20 -1.18 -7.37 -1.08
C LEU A 20 0.05 -6.67 -1.66
N SER A 21 -0.07 -5.39 -2.01
CA SER A 21 1.03 -4.58 -2.53
C SER A 21 2.13 -4.34 -1.48
N MET A 22 1.75 -4.10 -0.22
CA MET A 22 2.70 -4.01 0.90
C MET A 22 3.48 -5.32 1.08
N GLY A 23 2.77 -6.46 1.14
CA GLY A 23 3.40 -7.78 1.28
C GLY A 23 4.33 -8.11 0.11
N LEU A 24 3.91 -7.79 -1.11
CA LEU A 24 4.71 -8.02 -2.32
C LEU A 24 5.95 -7.11 -2.36
N GLY A 25 5.82 -5.82 -2.00
CA GLY A 25 6.94 -4.89 -1.88
C GLY A 25 7.99 -5.35 -0.88
N ILE A 26 7.56 -5.83 0.30
CA ILE A 26 8.45 -6.43 1.30
C ILE A 26 9.12 -7.69 0.76
N ALA A 27 8.38 -8.57 0.08
CA ALA A 27 8.95 -9.80 -0.51
C ALA A 27 10.04 -9.51 -1.54
N TRP A 28 9.86 -8.47 -2.37
CA TRP A 28 10.88 -8.00 -3.31
C TRP A 28 12.13 -7.45 -2.59
N LEU A 29 11.96 -6.70 -1.50
CA LEU A 29 13.07 -6.21 -0.69
C LEU A 29 13.78 -7.31 0.11
N VAL A 30 13.08 -8.33 0.58
CA VAL A 30 13.69 -9.49 1.24
C VAL A 30 14.47 -10.32 0.23
N SER A 31 13.98 -10.42 -1.01
CA SER A 31 14.67 -11.14 -2.09
C SER A 31 16.02 -10.50 -2.44
N LEU A 32 16.18 -9.18 -2.25
CA LEU A 32 17.47 -8.48 -2.38
C LEU A 32 18.55 -8.96 -1.40
N ALA A 33 18.16 -9.43 -0.22
CA ALA A 33 19.10 -9.95 0.77
C ALA A 33 19.73 -11.28 0.35
N TRP A 34 19.07 -12.03 -0.55
CA TRP A 34 19.52 -13.32 -1.06
C TRP A 34 20.13 -13.22 -2.46
N TYR A 35 19.69 -12.27 -3.29
CA TYR A 35 20.21 -12.08 -4.63
C TYR A 35 20.18 -10.59 -5.00
N TYR A 36 21.34 -10.02 -5.31
CA TYR A 36 21.43 -8.61 -5.69
C TYR A 36 20.82 -8.40 -7.07
N SER A 37 19.53 -8.01 -7.09
CA SER A 37 18.76 -7.79 -8.30
C SER A 37 18.21 -6.37 -8.33
N ILE A 38 18.66 -5.58 -9.31
CA ILE A 38 18.14 -4.24 -9.57
C ILE A 38 16.63 -4.30 -9.85
N VAL A 39 16.15 -5.36 -10.49
CA VAL A 39 14.71 -5.56 -10.76
C VAL A 39 13.92 -5.71 -9.47
N ALA A 40 14.42 -6.50 -8.52
CA ALA A 40 13.79 -6.65 -7.21
C ALA A 40 13.77 -5.33 -6.44
N LEU A 41 14.83 -4.53 -6.54
CA LEU A 41 14.89 -3.19 -5.94
C LEU A 41 13.86 -2.24 -6.53
N VAL A 42 13.80 -2.16 -7.86
CA VAL A 42 12.84 -1.29 -8.57
C VAL A 42 11.40 -1.69 -8.24
N LEU A 43 11.08 -2.99 -8.30
CA LEU A 43 9.73 -3.47 -7.97
C LEU A 43 9.37 -3.21 -6.51
N GLY A 44 10.28 -3.49 -5.57
CA GLY A 44 10.07 -3.20 -4.15
C GLY A 44 9.76 -1.72 -3.90
N ILE A 45 10.53 -0.81 -4.50
CA ILE A 45 10.30 0.64 -4.40
C ILE A 45 8.95 1.04 -5.01
N VAL A 46 8.63 0.55 -6.22
CA VAL A 46 7.36 0.88 -6.89
C VAL A 46 6.17 0.43 -6.06
N PHE A 47 6.21 -0.78 -5.50
CA PHE A 47 5.14 -1.28 -4.63
C PHE A 47 5.00 -0.44 -3.35
N LEU A 48 6.11 -0.05 -2.72
CA LEU A 48 6.08 0.81 -1.54
C LEU A 48 5.53 2.22 -1.83
N VAL A 49 5.96 2.84 -2.94
CA VAL A 49 5.45 4.16 -3.35
C VAL A 49 3.95 4.09 -3.65
N GLY A 50 3.50 3.01 -4.31
CA GLY A 50 2.08 2.76 -4.57
C GLY A 50 1.26 2.67 -3.27
N VAL A 51 1.75 1.91 -2.28
CA VAL A 51 1.09 1.79 -0.96
C VAL A 51 1.02 3.14 -0.25
N ILE A 52 2.11 3.92 -0.26
CA ILE A 52 2.13 5.24 0.37
C ILE A 52 1.12 6.18 -0.29
N ALA A 53 1.06 6.19 -1.62
CA ALA A 53 0.09 6.99 -2.37
C ALA A 53 -1.35 6.60 -2.05
N ASP A 54 -1.62 5.29 -1.95
CA ASP A 54 -2.94 4.76 -1.60
C ASP A 54 -3.36 5.17 -0.17
N ILE A 55 -2.45 5.07 0.80
CA ILE A 55 -2.70 5.53 2.18
C ILE A 55 -3.00 7.04 2.21
N ILE A 56 -2.23 7.85 1.48
CA ILE A 56 -2.46 9.30 1.39
C ILE A 56 -3.82 9.60 0.76
N TYR A 57 -4.17 8.87 -0.31
CA TYR A 57 -5.46 9.01 -0.97
C TYR A 57 -6.61 8.67 -0.03
N VAL A 58 -6.55 7.52 0.65
CA VAL A 58 -7.57 7.10 1.63
C VAL A 58 -7.68 8.09 2.79
N TYR A 59 -6.56 8.61 3.29
CA TYR A 59 -6.55 9.63 4.33
C TYR A 59 -7.24 10.93 3.87
N SER A 60 -6.91 11.40 2.66
CA SER A 60 -7.54 12.58 2.06
C SER A 60 -9.04 12.38 1.81
N ALA A 61 -9.42 11.21 1.29
CA ALA A 61 -10.80 10.86 1.02
C ALA A 61 -11.63 10.71 2.31
N SER A 62 -11.04 10.14 3.37
CA SER A 62 -11.68 10.01 4.68
C SER A 62 -11.96 11.37 5.33
N ARG A 63 -11.13 12.40 5.07
CA ARG A 63 -11.39 13.78 5.52
C ARG A 63 -12.47 14.50 4.72
N LYS A 64 -12.66 14.18 3.44
CA LYS A 64 -13.72 14.79 2.61
C LYS A 64 -15.13 14.37 2.99
N ILE A 65 -15.30 13.27 3.74
CA ILE A 65 -16.60 12.83 4.27
C ILE A 65 -17.09 13.76 5.41
N GLU A 66 -16.26 14.70 5.87
CA GLU A 66 -16.55 15.62 6.98
C GLU A 66 -17.33 16.89 6.59
N VAL A 67 -17.56 17.14 5.29
CA VAL A 67 -18.26 18.33 4.76
C VAL A 67 -19.59 17.96 4.11
#